data_AF-A0A6J4X699-F1
#
_entry.id   AF-A0A6J4X699-F1
#
_cell.length_a   1.000
_cell.length_b   1.000
_cell.length_c   1.000
_cell.angle_alpha   90.00
_cell.angle_beta   90.00
_cell.angle_gamma   90.00
#
_symmetry.space_group_name_H-M   'P 1'
#
loop_
_entity.id
_entity.type
_entity.pdbx_description
1 polymer ?
#
loop_
_entity_poly.entity_id
_entity_poly.type
_entity_poly.pdbx_seq_one_letter_code
_entity_poly.pdbx_strand_id
1 'polypeptide(L)'
;MMVENNPYRTILTHTILIMGIAVIIFPIYITLVASTHEKKDIATSVQPWLGDHLIENYTTVLKSGKKTVGGVPVGQMMVNSLIMSVGIVVGKIEISIISAFAIVYFRFPLRMFFSGLFF
;
A
#
# COMPACT_ATOMS: atom_id res chain seq x y z
N MET A 1 -17.95 -12.93 27.51
CA MET A 1 -18.81 -11.73 27.64
C MET A 1 -19.60 -11.62 26.36
N MET A 2 -20.92 -11.80 26.43
CA MET A 2 -21.82 -11.70 25.27
C MET A 2 -21.86 -10.25 24.77
N VAL A 3 -21.66 -10.07 23.47
CA VAL A 3 -21.97 -8.81 22.78
C VAL A 3 -23.47 -8.57 22.93
N GLU A 4 -23.82 -7.49 23.60
CA GLU A 4 -25.18 -6.98 23.66
C GLU A 4 -25.59 -6.58 22.24
N ASN A 5 -26.48 -7.37 21.61
CA ASN A 5 -26.98 -7.14 20.26
C ASN A 5 -27.95 -5.94 20.27
N ASN A 6 -27.41 -4.74 20.46
CA ASN A 6 -28.18 -3.51 20.32
C ASN A 6 -28.11 -3.06 18.85
N PRO A 7 -29.20 -3.19 18.08
CA PRO A 7 -29.21 -2.90 16.64
C PRO A 7 -28.77 -1.47 16.32
N TYR A 8 -28.98 -0.53 17.23
CA TYR A 8 -28.56 0.85 17.07
C TYR A 8 -27.03 1.02 17.08
N ARG A 9 -26.34 0.28 17.97
CA ARG A 9 -24.87 0.30 18.04
C ARG A 9 -24.26 -0.34 16.80
N THR A 10 -24.83 -1.44 16.31
CA THR A 10 -24.38 -2.12 15.08
C THR A 10 -24.49 -1.20 13.86
N ILE A 11 -25.62 -0.52 13.67
CA ILE A 11 -25.82 0.43 12.56
C ILE A 11 -24.85 1.61 12.66
N LEU A 12 -24.66 2.16 13.86
CA LEU A 12 -23.74 3.27 14.10
C LEU A 12 -22.29 2.86 13.81
N THR A 13 -21.86 1.67 14.24
CA THR A 13 -20.52 1.13 13.93
C THR A 13 -20.33 0.96 12.42
N HIS A 14 -21.27 0.35 11.71
CA HIS A 14 -21.15 0.20 10.24
C HIS A 14 -21.13 1.54 9.52
N THR A 15 -21.94 2.51 9.94
CA THR A 15 -21.98 3.85 9.34
C THR A 15 -20.63 4.55 9.49
N ILE A 16 -20.03 4.49 10.69
CA ILE A 16 -18.71 5.08 10.94
C ILE A 16 -17.62 4.38 10.11
N LEU A 17 -17.66 3.04 10.03
CA LEU A 17 -16.70 2.28 9.22
C LEU A 17 -16.82 2.63 7.73
N ILE A 18 -18.04 2.74 7.20
CA ILE A 18 -18.30 3.11 5.80
C ILE A 18 -17.80 4.54 5.54
N MET A 19 -18.07 5.49 6.44
CA MET A 19 -17.54 6.85 6.31
C MET A 19 -16.01 6.88 6.35
N GLY A 20 -15.39 6.11 7.25
CA GLY A 20 -13.93 5.99 7.32
C GLY A 20 -13.34 5.44 6.03
N ILE A 21 -13.95 4.39 5.46
CA ILE A 21 -13.55 3.82 4.17
C ILE A 21 -13.69 4.86 3.05
N ALA A 22 -14.80 5.61 3.02
CA ALA A 22 -15.03 6.63 1.99
C ALA A 22 -13.95 7.72 2.00
N VAL A 23 -13.55 8.20 3.19
CA VAL A 23 -12.47 9.20 3.33
C VAL A 23 -11.12 8.66 2.83
N ILE A 24 -10.81 7.38 3.10
CA ILE A 24 -9.55 6.74 2.67
C ILE A 24 -9.53 6.47 1.16
N ILE A 25 -10.67 6.06 0.57
CA ILE A 25 -10.77 5.73 -0.85
C ILE A 25 -10.80 6.99 -1.72
N PHE A 26 -11.34 8.11 -1.23
CA PHE A 26 -11.45 9.35 -1.98
C PHE A 26 -10.15 9.80 -2.70
N PRO A 27 -8.97 9.90 -2.04
CA PRO A 27 -7.73 10.26 -2.73
C PRO A 27 -7.29 9.24 -3.78
N ILE A 28 -7.57 7.95 -3.56
CA ILE A 28 -7.29 6.87 -4.53
C ILE A 28 -8.15 7.07 -5.78
N TYR A 29 -9.44 7.39 -5.59
CA TYR A 29 -10.35 7.69 -6.69
C TYR A 29 -9.88 8.88 -7.52
N ILE A 30 -9.50 9.99 -6.87
CA ILE A 30 -8.95 11.17 -7.57
C ILE A 30 -7.68 10.81 -8.36
N THR A 31 -6.82 9.96 -7.81
CA THR A 31 -5.61 9.50 -8.50
C THR A 31 -5.94 8.65 -9.74
N LEU A 32 -6.98 7.80 -9.67
CA LEU A 32 -7.44 7.00 -10.80
C LEU A 32 -8.07 7.85 -11.91
N VAL A 33 -8.89 8.83 -11.54
CA VAL A 33 -9.46 9.80 -12.50
C VAL A 33 -8.33 10.63 -13.13
N ALA A 34 -7.35 11.07 -12.34
CA ALA A 34 -6.18 11.78 -12.84
C ALA A 34 -5.29 10.92 -13.75
N SER A 35 -5.13 9.61 -13.47
CA SER A 35 -4.37 8.69 -14.34
C SER A 35 -5.06 8.45 -15.68
N THR A 36 -6.32 8.84 -15.81
CA THR A 36 -7.11 8.70 -17.04
C THR A 36 -6.94 9.89 -17.99
N HIS A 37 -6.65 11.07 -17.47
CA HIS A 37 -6.52 12.31 -18.26
C HIS A 37 -5.09 12.52 -18.76
N GLU A 38 -4.95 13.24 -19.88
CA GLU A 38 -3.65 13.67 -20.38
C GLU A 38 -3.08 14.77 -19.48
N LYS A 39 -1.77 14.74 -19.20
CA LYS A 39 -1.09 15.69 -18.28
C LYS A 39 -1.28 17.17 -18.66
N LYS A 40 -1.63 17.45 -19.92
CA LYS A 40 -1.85 18.80 -20.44
C LYS A 40 -3.20 19.39 -19.98
N ASP A 41 -4.20 18.54 -19.69
CA ASP A 41 -5.54 18.97 -19.26
C ASP A 41 -5.64 19.20 -17.75
N ILE A 42 -4.81 18.52 -16.95
CA ILE A 42 -4.79 18.68 -15.49
C ILE A 42 -4.45 20.13 -15.07
N ALA A 43 -3.68 20.86 -15.89
CA ALA A 43 -3.32 22.25 -15.63
C ALA A 43 -4.43 23.27 -15.97
N THR A 44 -5.46 22.86 -16.71
CA THR A 44 -6.48 23.79 -17.24
C THR A 44 -7.89 23.45 -16.77
N SER A 45 -8.19 22.18 -16.45
CA SER A 45 -9.47 21.82 -15.85
C SER A 45 -9.43 20.41 -15.25
N VAL A 46 -9.89 20.26 -14.00
CA VAL A 46 -10.06 18.94 -13.38
C VAL A 46 -11.48 18.45 -13.73
N GLN A 47 -11.62 17.71 -14.83
CA GLN A 47 -12.88 17.04 -15.13
C GLN A 47 -13.05 15.77 -14.27
N PRO A 48 -14.22 15.58 -13.62
CA PRO A 48 -14.48 14.45 -12.71
C PRO A 48 -14.85 13.13 -13.44
N TRP A 49 -14.75 13.07 -14.77
CA TRP A 49 -15.19 11.95 -15.60
C TRP A 49 -14.00 11.13 -16.11
N LEU A 50 -14.17 9.83 -16.33
CA LEU A 50 -13.13 9.00 -16.95
C LEU A 50 -12.97 9.42 -18.43
N GLY A 51 -11.85 10.05 -18.78
CA GLY A 51 -11.49 10.41 -20.15
C GLY A 51 -11.18 9.21 -21.06
N ASP A 52 -11.21 9.44 -22.37
CA ASP A 52 -11.13 8.41 -23.42
C ASP A 52 -9.73 7.77 -23.63
N HIS A 53 -8.70 8.31 -22.98
CA HIS A 53 -7.29 7.92 -23.23
C HIS A 53 -6.73 6.91 -22.23
N LEU A 54 -7.59 6.17 -21.51
CA LEU A 54 -7.19 5.12 -20.56
C LEU A 54 -6.20 4.12 -21.18
N ILE A 55 -6.61 3.44 -22.25
CA ILE A 55 -5.85 2.31 -22.78
C ILE A 55 -4.49 2.76 -23.34
N GLU A 56 -4.45 3.89 -24.02
CA GLU A 56 -3.24 4.44 -24.64
C GLU A 56 -2.25 4.95 -23.57
N ASN A 57 -2.75 5.58 -22.51
CA ASN A 57 -1.92 6.04 -21.40
C ASN A 57 -1.31 4.87 -20.63
N TYR A 58 -2.11 3.87 -20.27
CA TYR A 58 -1.63 2.68 -19.55
C TYR A 58 -0.63 1.87 -20.38
N THR A 59 -0.89 1.64 -21.67
CA THR A 59 0.03 0.89 -22.55
C THR A 59 1.35 1.63 -22.76
N THR A 60 1.31 2.95 -22.96
CA THR A 60 2.51 3.79 -23.11
C THR A 60 3.37 3.82 -21.85
N VAL A 61 2.75 3.99 -20.67
CA VAL A 61 3.46 4.02 -19.38
C VAL A 61 4.07 2.65 -19.06
N LEU A 62 3.34 1.57 -19.33
CA LEU A 62 3.77 0.22 -18.98
C LEU A 62 4.85 -0.33 -19.91
N LYS A 63 4.76 -0.07 -21.23
CA LYS A 63 5.66 -0.66 -22.24
C LYS A 63 6.77 0.28 -22.72
N SER A 64 6.44 1.51 -23.07
CA SER A 64 7.39 2.43 -23.72
C SER A 64 8.10 3.37 -22.75
N GLY A 65 7.53 3.59 -21.57
CA GLY A 65 8.01 4.61 -20.64
C GLY A 65 7.67 6.01 -21.14
N LYS A 66 7.04 6.84 -20.30
CA LYS A 66 6.81 8.25 -20.66
C LYS A 66 8.11 9.03 -20.47
N LYS A 67 8.44 9.91 -21.43
CA LYS A 67 9.61 10.83 -21.33
C LYS A 67 9.64 11.66 -20.04
N THR A 68 8.48 11.87 -19.41
CA THR A 68 8.36 12.56 -18.11
C THR A 68 8.89 11.76 -16.90
N VAL A 69 9.19 10.46 -17.04
CA VAL A 69 9.68 9.57 -15.96
C VAL A 69 11.07 9.02 -16.33
N GLY A 70 11.91 9.86 -16.93
CA GLY A 70 13.29 9.48 -17.29
C GLY A 70 13.40 8.43 -18.41
N GLY A 71 12.29 8.09 -19.08
CA GLY A 71 12.27 7.15 -20.20
C GLY A 71 12.34 5.67 -19.81
N VAL A 72 12.31 5.33 -18.51
CA VAL A 72 12.28 3.93 -18.06
C VAL A 72 10.84 3.42 -18.06
N PRO A 73 10.54 2.26 -18.69
CA PRO A 73 9.23 1.64 -18.63
C PRO A 73 8.82 1.31 -17.20
N VAL A 74 7.62 1.74 -16.78
CA VAL A 74 7.12 1.47 -15.42
C VAL A 74 6.94 -0.03 -15.17
N GLY A 75 6.66 -0.82 -16.22
CA GLY A 75 6.58 -2.27 -16.10
C GLY A 75 7.89 -2.89 -15.58
N GLN A 76 9.05 -2.40 -16.03
CA GLN A 76 10.34 -2.87 -15.52
C GLN A 76 10.58 -2.40 -14.07
N MET A 77 10.16 -1.18 -13.74
CA MET A 77 10.24 -0.68 -12.36
C MET A 77 9.40 -1.54 -11.41
N MET A 78 8.19 -1.94 -11.82
CA MET A 78 7.32 -2.82 -11.03
C MET A 78 7.94 -4.19 -10.80
N VAL A 79 8.55 -4.80 -11.82
CA VAL A 79 9.24 -6.10 -11.66
C VAL A 79 10.44 -5.97 -10.73
N ASN A 80 11.24 -4.92 -10.86
CA ASN A 80 12.38 -4.68 -9.97
C ASN A 80 11.92 -4.50 -8.51
N SER A 81 10.87 -3.69 -8.27
CA SER A 81 10.28 -3.52 -6.94
C SER A 81 9.67 -4.80 -6.40
N LEU A 82 9.08 -5.64 -7.25
CA LEU A 82 8.55 -6.95 -6.86
C LEU A 82 9.68 -7.86 -6.37
N ILE A 83 10.75 -8.00 -7.15
CA ILE A 83 11.91 -8.82 -6.77
C ILE A 83 12.54 -8.30 -5.47
N MET A 84 12.76 -6.98 -5.36
CA MET A 84 13.32 -6.36 -4.17
C MET A 84 12.43 -6.60 -2.94
N SER A 85 11.12 -6.30 -3.04
CA SER A 85 10.20 -6.42 -1.91
C SER A 85 10.05 -7.86 -1.44
N VAL A 86 9.91 -8.82 -2.35
CA VAL A 86 9.86 -10.26 -2.02
C VAL A 86 11.17 -10.70 -1.34
N GLY A 87 12.32 -10.33 -1.90
CA GLY A 87 13.63 -10.65 -1.32
C GLY A 87 13.78 -10.11 0.11
N ILE A 88 13.42 -8.84 0.35
CA ILE A 88 13.49 -8.22 1.67
C ILE A 88 12.52 -8.89 2.65
N VAL A 89 11.27 -9.15 2.23
CA VAL A 89 10.26 -9.77 3.10
C VAL A 89 10.68 -11.17 3.52
N VAL A 90 11.13 -12.00 2.58
CA VAL A 90 11.61 -13.36 2.87
C VAL A 90 12.79 -13.32 3.83
N GLY A 91 13.84 -12.54 3.52
CA GLY A 91 15.01 -12.44 4.39
C GLY A 91 14.66 -11.90 5.79
N LYS A 92 13.75 -10.92 5.87
CA LYS A 92 13.29 -10.37 7.15
C LYS A 92 12.52 -11.41 7.97
N ILE A 93 11.68 -12.22 7.34
CA ILE A 93 10.92 -13.29 8.02
C ILE A 93 11.87 -14.37 8.53
N GLU A 94 12.81 -14.84 7.72
CA GLU A 94 13.80 -15.86 8.12
C GLU A 94 14.61 -15.40 9.33
N ILE A 95 15.20 -14.20 9.27
CA ILE A 95 15.97 -13.63 10.38
C ILE A 95 15.08 -13.43 11.61
N SER A 96 13.84 -12.96 11.43
CA SER A 96 12.89 -12.74 12.53
C SER A 96 12.52 -14.03 13.24
N ILE A 97 12.28 -15.12 12.51
CA ILE A 97 11.91 -16.41 13.10
C ILE A 97 13.10 -17.03 13.82
N ILE A 98 14.30 -17.02 13.21
CA ILE A 98 15.52 -17.53 13.85
C ILE A 98 15.83 -16.75 15.12
N SER A 99 15.69 -15.42 15.08
CA SER A 99 15.91 -14.54 16.23
C SER A 99 14.89 -14.81 17.35
N ALA A 100 13.61 -14.95 17.01
CA ALA A 100 12.56 -15.29 17.98
C ALA A 100 12.82 -16.67 18.62
N PHE A 101 13.20 -17.67 17.83
CA PHE A 101 13.57 -19.00 18.32
C PHE A 101 14.79 -18.93 19.26
N ALA A 102 15.83 -18.19 18.87
CA ALA A 102 17.03 -18.02 19.67
C ALA A 102 16.71 -17.44 21.05
N ILE A 103 15.90 -16.38 21.11
CA ILE A 103 15.52 -15.71 22.36
C ILE A 103 14.70 -16.61 23.28
N VAL A 104 13.79 -17.43 22.72
CA VAL A 104 12.90 -18.30 23.52
C VAL A 104 13.65 -19.51 24.09
N TYR A 105 14.50 -20.16 23.29
CA TYR A 105 15.09 -21.45 23.66
C TYR A 105 16.53 -21.36 24.22
N PHE A 106 17.34 -20.37 23.82
CA PHE A 106 18.72 -20.27 24.29
C PHE A 106 18.85 -19.30 25.46
N ARG A 107 19.58 -19.73 26.50
CA ARG A 107 19.92 -18.90 27.67
C ARG A 107 21.22 -18.17 27.40
N PHE A 108 21.15 -16.96 26.86
CA PHE A 108 22.33 -16.09 26.70
C PHE A 108 22.65 -15.34 27.99
N PRO A 109 23.93 -15.18 28.38
CA PRO A 109 24.32 -14.42 29.58
C PRO A 109 23.91 -12.93 29.53
N LEU A 110 23.70 -12.37 28.33
CA LEU A 110 23.19 -11.01 28.10
C LEU A 110 21.64 -10.92 27.97
N ARG A 111 20.90 -12.01 28.25
CA ARG A 111 19.42 -12.04 28.15
C ARG A 111 18.75 -10.90 28.93
N MET A 112 19.25 -10.58 30.12
CA MET A 112 18.67 -9.56 31.00
C MET A 112 18.82 -8.13 30.45
N PHE A 113 19.91 -7.87 29.72
CA PHE A 113 20.20 -6.55 29.14
C PHE A 113 19.30 -6.25 27.93
N PHE A 114 19.08 -7.23 27.05
CA PHE A 114 18.14 -7.08 25.94
C PHE A 114 16.68 -7.14 26.40
N SER A 115 16.31 -8.01 27.36
CA SER A 115 14.93 -8.04 27.86
C SER A 115 14.53 -6.78 28.61
N GLY A 116 15.49 -6.05 29.22
CA GLY A 116 15.25 -4.77 29.88
C GLY A 116 15.17 -3.56 28.93
N LEU A 117 15.68 -3.66 27.70
CA LEU A 117 15.67 -2.56 26.72
C LEU A 117 14.38 -2.53 25.86
N PHE A 118 13.67 -3.65 25.77
CA PHE A 118 12.41 -3.78 25.01
C PHE A 118 11.14 -3.61 25.87
N PHE A 119 11.27 -3.25 27.15
CA PHE A 119 10.14 -2.86 28.02
C PHE A 119 10.19 -1.36 28.33
#